data_AF-A0A2M7QDK5-F1
#
_entry.id   AF-A0A2M7QDK5-F1
#
_cell.length_a   1.000
_cell.length_b   1.000
_cell.length_c   1.000
_cell.angle_alpha   90.00
_cell.angle_beta   90.00
_cell.angle_gamma   90.00
#
_symmetry.space_group_name_H-M   'P 1'
#
loop_
_entity.id
_entity.type
_entity.pdbx_description
1 polymer ?
#
loop_
_entity_poly.entity_id
_entity_poly.type
_entity_poly.pdbx_seq_one_letter_code
_entity_poly.pdbx_strand_id
1 'polypeptide(L)'
;MPKSGKGEASDILEGKGFAHISMSSLLMGQIMKDQRLKAHEINRALMLTSARNYRKTEPGMLARLSMEAISQLHPNTKGAIVDGIRNLGEIETLISMCGERGDELHLLGVKVSDDFEIDCKIRFQRLEANLKQRNDGTFDPPNWEAFKENSRLEWDDPDPAGIHVKPCLDDIQRRSFGRILENGLKKDGTLKEIDEWRHDINEYAASLEGQTHHPEK
;
A
#
# COMPACT_ATOMS: atom_id res chain seq x y z
N MET A 1 3.86 3.82 -3.00
CA MET A 1 4.70 3.56 -4.20
C MET A 1 5.54 2.29 -4.02
N PRO A 2 5.98 1.61 -5.08
CA PRO A 2 6.98 0.54 -5.01
C PRO A 2 8.28 1.04 -4.37
N LYS A 3 8.93 0.23 -3.52
CA LYS A 3 10.20 0.59 -2.85
C LYS A 3 10.16 1.81 -1.90
N SER A 4 8.97 2.26 -1.49
CA SER A 4 8.83 3.30 -0.44
C SER A 4 9.02 2.77 0.99
N GLY A 5 9.07 1.45 1.20
CA GLY A 5 9.13 0.84 2.54
C GLY A 5 7.80 0.29 3.06
N LYS A 6 6.70 0.46 2.29
CA LYS A 6 5.38 -0.07 2.65
C LYS A 6 5.37 -1.58 2.91
N GLY A 7 6.10 -2.36 2.11
CA GLY A 7 6.18 -3.82 2.30
C GLY A 7 6.79 -4.18 3.66
N GLU A 8 7.89 -3.54 4.04
CA GLU A 8 8.52 -3.76 5.35
C GLU A 8 7.60 -3.37 6.52
N ALA A 9 6.80 -2.31 6.37
CA ALA A 9 5.78 -1.96 7.36
C ALA A 9 4.70 -3.05 7.48
N SER A 10 4.25 -3.62 6.37
CA SER A 10 3.33 -4.77 6.38
C SER A 10 3.95 -5.99 7.05
N ASP A 11 5.19 -6.34 6.70
CA ASP A 11 5.89 -7.52 7.25
C ASP A 11 6.05 -7.43 8.79
N ILE A 12 6.37 -6.24 9.32
CA ILE A 12 6.50 -6.02 10.77
C ILE A 12 5.14 -6.16 11.47
N LEU A 13 4.06 -5.63 10.89
CA LEU A 13 2.72 -5.75 11.47
C LEU A 13 2.22 -7.21 11.40
N GLU A 14 2.50 -7.91 10.32
CA GLU A 14 2.18 -9.34 10.19
C GLU A 14 2.91 -10.17 11.27
N GLY A 15 4.18 -9.89 11.51
CA GLY A 15 4.96 -10.50 12.61
C GLY A 15 4.39 -10.23 14.01
N LYS A 16 3.49 -9.25 14.15
CA LYS A 16 2.76 -8.93 15.39
C LYS A 16 1.34 -9.55 15.46
N GLY A 17 1.00 -10.45 14.53
CA GLY A 17 -0.25 -11.21 14.54
C GLY A 17 -1.41 -10.58 13.79
N PHE A 18 -1.17 -9.54 12.97
CA PHE A 18 -2.16 -9.02 12.04
C PHE A 18 -2.20 -9.88 10.77
N ALA A 19 -3.37 -10.12 10.19
CA ALA A 19 -3.48 -10.81 8.92
C ALA A 19 -3.14 -9.88 7.74
N HIS A 20 -2.33 -10.32 6.79
CA HIS A 20 -2.01 -9.55 5.59
C HIS A 20 -3.02 -9.83 4.47
N ILE A 21 -3.65 -8.78 3.95
CA ILE A 21 -4.59 -8.83 2.83
C ILE A 21 -4.05 -7.94 1.71
N SER A 22 -3.57 -8.60 0.64
CA SER A 22 -3.00 -7.92 -0.52
C SER A 22 -4.07 -7.61 -1.57
N MET A 23 -4.35 -6.33 -1.81
CA MET A 23 -5.28 -5.90 -2.88
C MET A 23 -4.85 -6.38 -4.27
N SER A 24 -3.54 -6.49 -4.53
CA SER A 24 -3.05 -7.07 -5.80
C SER A 24 -3.36 -8.56 -5.92
N SER A 25 -3.34 -9.32 -4.82
CA SER A 25 -3.70 -10.74 -4.84
C SER A 25 -5.20 -10.91 -5.05
N LEU A 26 -6.03 -10.08 -4.41
CA LEU A 26 -7.47 -10.05 -4.62
C LEU A 26 -7.84 -9.69 -6.07
N LEU A 27 -7.20 -8.64 -6.62
CA LEU A 27 -7.38 -8.27 -8.02
C LEU A 27 -6.99 -9.39 -8.98
N MET A 28 -5.88 -10.09 -8.72
CA MET A 28 -5.47 -11.23 -9.52
C MET A 28 -6.53 -12.34 -9.49
N GLY A 29 -7.04 -12.69 -8.31
CA GLY A 29 -8.13 -13.66 -8.16
C GLY A 29 -9.39 -13.25 -8.93
N GLN A 30 -9.75 -11.97 -8.88
CA GLN A 30 -10.89 -11.43 -9.61
C GLN A 30 -10.70 -11.49 -11.13
N ILE A 31 -9.51 -11.15 -11.64
CA ILE A 31 -9.18 -11.27 -13.07
C ILE A 31 -9.23 -12.73 -13.53
N MET A 32 -8.65 -13.64 -12.75
CA MET A 32 -8.69 -15.08 -13.03
C MET A 32 -10.14 -15.57 -13.14
N LYS A 33 -11.01 -15.13 -12.23
CA LYS A 33 -12.43 -15.49 -12.22
C LYS A 33 -13.17 -14.93 -13.44
N ASP A 34 -13.03 -13.64 -13.71
CA ASP A 34 -13.81 -12.95 -14.75
C ASP A 34 -13.35 -13.30 -16.16
N GLN A 35 -12.04 -13.47 -16.37
CA GLN A 35 -11.45 -13.73 -17.68
C GLN A 35 -11.08 -15.20 -17.91
N ARG A 36 -11.29 -16.06 -16.90
CA ARG A 36 -10.96 -17.50 -16.93
C ARG A 36 -9.48 -17.77 -17.23
N LEU A 37 -8.60 -16.89 -16.77
CA LEU A 37 -7.15 -16.98 -16.91
C LEU A 37 -6.52 -17.71 -15.73
N LYS A 38 -5.36 -18.33 -15.96
CA LYS A 38 -4.48 -18.86 -14.91
C LYS A 38 -3.51 -17.78 -14.43
N ALA A 39 -2.99 -17.95 -13.21
CA ALA A 39 -2.10 -16.95 -12.58
C ALA A 39 -0.88 -16.57 -13.43
N HIS A 40 -0.27 -17.53 -14.15
CA HIS A 40 0.91 -17.27 -14.99
C HIS A 40 0.59 -16.49 -16.28
N GLU A 41 -0.68 -16.35 -16.64
CA GLU A 41 -1.14 -15.58 -17.80
C GLU A 41 -1.35 -14.10 -17.44
N ILE A 42 -1.33 -13.76 -16.15
CA ILE A 42 -1.58 -12.41 -15.65
C ILE A 42 -0.26 -11.67 -15.46
N ASN A 43 -0.06 -10.62 -16.26
CA ASN A 43 1.09 -9.73 -16.16
C ASN A 43 0.71 -8.36 -15.57
N ARG A 44 1.72 -7.53 -15.27
CA ARG A 44 1.51 -6.19 -14.68
C ARG A 44 0.64 -5.28 -15.55
N ALA A 45 0.78 -5.33 -16.87
CA ALA A 45 0.01 -4.48 -17.78
C ALA A 45 -1.50 -4.84 -17.70
N LEU A 46 -1.82 -6.12 -17.71
CA LEU A 46 -3.19 -6.60 -17.51
C LEU A 46 -3.74 -6.19 -16.15
N MET A 47 -2.97 -6.38 -15.07
CA MET A 47 -3.36 -5.96 -13.71
C MET A 47 -3.71 -4.47 -13.66
N LEU A 48 -2.90 -3.60 -14.26
CA LEU A 48 -3.15 -2.16 -14.28
C LEU A 48 -4.40 -1.80 -15.07
N THR A 49 -4.55 -2.35 -16.29
CA THR A 49 -5.73 -2.08 -17.13
C THR A 49 -7.01 -2.60 -16.47
N SER A 50 -7.00 -3.81 -15.93
CA SER A 50 -8.14 -4.37 -15.19
C SER A 50 -8.48 -3.54 -13.95
N ALA A 51 -7.49 -3.16 -13.14
CA ALA A 51 -7.72 -2.29 -11.97
C ALA A 51 -8.40 -0.97 -12.36
N ARG A 52 -7.91 -0.31 -13.42
CA ARG A 52 -8.54 0.92 -13.94
C ARG A 52 -9.98 0.67 -14.38
N ASN A 53 -10.24 -0.40 -15.12
CA ASN A 53 -11.59 -0.73 -15.58
C ASN A 53 -12.55 -0.96 -14.41
N TYR A 54 -12.13 -1.73 -13.40
CA TYR A 54 -12.95 -1.94 -12.21
C TYR A 54 -13.21 -0.63 -11.45
N ARG A 55 -12.22 0.27 -11.34
CA ARG A 55 -12.43 1.58 -10.70
C ARG A 55 -13.40 2.48 -11.46
N LYS A 56 -13.48 2.36 -12.78
CA LYS A 56 -14.46 3.11 -13.60
C LYS A 56 -15.89 2.69 -13.30
N THR A 57 -16.11 1.39 -13.09
CA THR A 57 -17.45 0.83 -12.83
C THR A 57 -17.80 0.85 -11.34
N GLU A 58 -16.82 0.60 -10.49
CA GLU A 58 -16.96 0.48 -9.04
C GLU A 58 -15.66 0.93 -8.33
N PRO A 59 -15.53 2.24 -7.99
CA PRO A 59 -14.31 2.84 -7.44
C PRO A 59 -13.75 2.19 -6.17
N GLY A 60 -14.58 1.42 -5.44
CA GLY A 60 -14.26 0.75 -4.18
C GLY A 60 -14.17 -0.78 -4.24
N MET A 61 -14.25 -1.40 -5.42
CA MET A 61 -14.38 -2.85 -5.54
C MET A 61 -13.30 -3.63 -4.76
N LEU A 62 -12.03 -3.24 -4.89
CA LEU A 62 -10.93 -3.92 -4.17
C LEU A 62 -11.00 -3.71 -2.64
N ALA A 63 -11.52 -2.56 -2.18
CA ALA A 63 -11.77 -2.34 -0.77
C ALA A 63 -12.88 -3.25 -0.25
N ARG A 64 -13.97 -3.45 -1.01
CA ARG A 64 -15.03 -4.41 -0.65
C ARG A 64 -14.52 -5.84 -0.58
N LEU A 65 -13.78 -6.29 -1.60
CA LEU A 65 -13.16 -7.62 -1.59
C LEU A 65 -12.21 -7.80 -0.40
N SER A 66 -11.52 -6.72 0.01
CA SER A 66 -10.68 -6.76 1.21
C SER A 66 -11.52 -6.96 2.46
N MET A 67 -12.63 -6.24 2.62
CA MET A 67 -13.55 -6.39 3.75
C MET A 67 -14.24 -7.77 3.80
N GLU A 68 -14.54 -8.36 2.63
CA GLU A 68 -15.01 -9.73 2.51
C GLU A 68 -13.94 -10.76 2.94
N ALA A 69 -12.67 -10.52 2.60
CA ALA A 69 -11.59 -11.36 3.09
C ALA A 69 -11.40 -11.22 4.61
N ILE A 70 -11.56 -10.00 5.16
CA ILE A 70 -11.48 -9.74 6.60
C ILE A 70 -12.57 -10.50 7.37
N SER A 71 -13.80 -10.56 6.86
CA SER A 71 -14.89 -11.26 7.55
C SER A 71 -14.71 -12.78 7.63
N GLN A 72 -13.79 -13.34 6.85
CA GLN A 72 -13.43 -14.76 6.86
C GLN A 72 -12.24 -15.08 7.76
N LEU A 73 -11.62 -14.08 8.39
CA LEU A 73 -10.49 -14.28 9.29
C LEU A 73 -10.92 -14.99 10.58
N HIS A 74 -9.95 -15.70 11.18
CA HIS A 74 -10.18 -16.38 12.45
C HIS A 74 -10.51 -15.37 13.56
N PRO A 75 -11.45 -15.66 14.50
CA PRO A 75 -11.83 -14.72 15.57
C PRO A 75 -10.68 -14.24 16.45
N ASN A 76 -9.62 -15.04 16.58
CA ASN A 76 -8.42 -14.70 17.37
C ASN A 76 -7.39 -13.87 16.59
N THR A 77 -7.70 -13.42 15.37
CA THR A 77 -6.80 -12.54 14.60
C THR A 77 -6.82 -11.16 15.24
N LYS A 78 -5.65 -10.57 15.47
CA LYS A 78 -5.53 -9.24 16.11
C LYS A 78 -6.17 -8.11 15.30
N GLY A 79 -6.22 -8.29 13.97
CA GLY A 79 -6.74 -7.34 13.00
C GLY A 79 -6.23 -7.69 11.61
N ALA A 80 -6.45 -6.80 10.65
CA ALA A 80 -6.01 -7.01 9.28
C ALA A 80 -5.27 -5.79 8.72
N ILE A 81 -4.28 -6.05 7.88
CA ILE A 81 -3.56 -5.05 7.08
C ILE A 81 -4.11 -5.15 5.66
N VAL A 82 -4.80 -4.10 5.20
CA VAL A 82 -5.20 -3.99 3.80
C VAL A 82 -4.09 -3.29 3.04
N ASP A 83 -3.29 -4.06 2.32
CA ASP A 83 -2.14 -3.55 1.61
C ASP A 83 -2.44 -3.27 0.13
N GLY A 84 -2.00 -2.09 -0.32
CA GLY A 84 -2.00 -1.73 -1.73
C GLY A 84 -3.10 -0.76 -2.17
N ILE A 85 -3.65 0.05 -1.26
CA ILE A 85 -4.55 1.16 -1.59
C ILE A 85 -3.85 2.11 -2.59
N ARG A 86 -4.56 2.48 -3.65
CA ARG A 86 -4.06 3.26 -4.80
C ARG A 86 -4.95 4.44 -5.19
N ASN A 87 -6.19 4.54 -4.71
CA ASN A 87 -7.06 5.67 -5.02
C ASN A 87 -7.92 6.11 -3.82
N LEU A 88 -8.55 7.27 -3.93
CA LEU A 88 -9.43 7.81 -2.88
C LEU A 88 -10.72 7.00 -2.72
N GLY A 89 -11.28 6.46 -3.82
CA GLY A 89 -12.51 5.65 -3.75
C GLY A 89 -12.37 4.38 -2.90
N GLU A 90 -11.19 3.76 -2.89
CA GLU A 90 -10.84 2.63 -2.02
C GLU A 90 -10.79 3.09 -0.55
N ILE A 91 -10.21 4.26 -0.24
CA ILE A 91 -10.18 4.84 1.12
C ILE A 91 -11.60 5.15 1.60
N GLU A 92 -12.40 5.85 0.80
CA GLU A 92 -13.78 6.21 1.13
C GLU A 92 -14.65 4.97 1.38
N THR A 93 -14.45 3.92 0.58
CA THR A 93 -15.16 2.66 0.75
C THR A 93 -14.78 1.96 2.06
N LEU A 94 -13.49 1.91 2.40
CA LEU A 94 -13.05 1.34 3.68
C LEU A 94 -13.63 2.12 4.86
N ILE A 95 -13.62 3.45 4.80
CA ILE A 95 -14.20 4.30 5.85
C ILE A 95 -15.69 4.01 6.05
N SER A 96 -16.47 3.95 4.97
CA SER A 96 -17.91 3.65 5.04
C SER A 96 -18.14 2.28 5.67
N MET A 97 -17.45 1.25 5.16
CA MET A 97 -17.68 -0.13 5.59
C MET A 97 -17.22 -0.39 7.03
N CYS A 98 -16.08 0.18 7.45
CA CYS A 98 -15.64 0.11 8.84
C CYS A 98 -16.63 0.86 9.75
N GLY A 99 -17.08 2.06 9.37
CA GLY A 99 -18.05 2.84 10.13
C GLY A 99 -19.39 2.12 10.31
N GLU A 100 -19.92 1.50 9.24
CA GLU A 100 -21.16 0.70 9.27
C GLU A 100 -21.04 -0.53 10.18
N ARG A 101 -19.85 -1.12 10.28
CA ARG A 101 -19.56 -2.30 11.11
C ARG A 101 -19.16 -1.95 12.54
N GLY A 102 -18.85 -0.68 12.80
CA GLY A 102 -18.23 -0.26 14.06
C GLY A 102 -16.77 -0.71 14.22
N ASP A 103 -16.11 -1.07 13.11
CA ASP A 103 -14.69 -1.44 13.11
C ASP A 103 -13.81 -0.19 13.20
N GLU A 104 -12.71 -0.28 13.95
CA GLU A 104 -11.70 0.78 13.98
C GLU A 104 -10.83 0.75 12.70
N LEU A 105 -10.60 1.91 12.10
CA LEU A 105 -9.79 2.06 10.89
C LEU A 105 -8.63 3.02 11.14
N HIS A 106 -7.42 2.56 10.84
CA HIS A 106 -6.23 3.41 10.78
C HIS A 106 -5.68 3.45 9.36
N LEU A 107 -5.27 4.63 8.91
CA LEU A 107 -4.64 4.80 7.61
C LEU A 107 -3.14 5.08 7.78
N LEU A 108 -2.32 4.24 7.15
CA LEU A 108 -0.86 4.38 7.17
C LEU A 108 -0.33 4.69 5.77
N GLY A 109 0.17 5.91 5.57
CA GLY A 109 0.91 6.29 4.38
C GLY A 109 2.42 6.10 4.57
N VAL A 110 3.08 5.50 3.58
CA VAL A 110 4.54 5.32 3.59
C VAL A 110 5.15 5.96 2.34
N LYS A 111 5.91 7.04 2.56
CA LYS A 111 6.59 7.83 1.51
C LYS A 111 8.09 7.94 1.79
N VAL A 112 8.89 8.33 0.80
CA VAL A 112 10.32 8.57 0.99
C VAL A 112 10.60 10.06 1.20
N SER A 113 9.96 10.92 0.41
CA SER A 113 10.05 12.38 0.48
C SER A 113 8.76 13.01 -0.07
N ASP A 114 8.52 14.27 0.27
CA ASP A 114 7.48 15.10 -0.37
C ASP A 114 7.90 15.61 -1.74
N ASP A 115 9.21 15.71 -1.98
CA ASP A 115 9.74 16.06 -3.29
C ASP A 115 9.73 14.82 -4.20
N PHE A 116 8.97 14.90 -5.30
CA PHE A 116 8.82 13.80 -6.24
C PHE A 116 10.16 13.34 -6.84
N GLU A 117 11.07 14.26 -7.15
CA GLU A 117 12.36 13.90 -7.76
C GLU A 117 13.24 13.15 -6.75
N ILE A 118 13.28 13.61 -5.50
CA ILE A 118 14.01 12.94 -4.42
C ILE A 118 13.40 11.57 -4.11
N ASP A 119 12.08 11.51 -3.93
CA ASP A 119 11.33 10.26 -3.67
C ASP A 119 11.57 9.24 -4.80
N CYS A 120 11.45 9.66 -6.06
CA CYS A 120 11.66 8.82 -7.22
C CYS A 120 13.10 8.30 -7.30
N LYS A 121 14.10 9.18 -7.10
CA LYS A 121 15.52 8.82 -7.18
C LYS A 121 15.90 7.77 -6.13
N ILE A 122 15.51 7.97 -4.87
CA ILE A 122 15.81 7.01 -3.80
C ILE A 122 15.10 5.68 -4.05
N ARG A 123 13.83 5.68 -4.48
CA ARG A 123 13.12 4.44 -4.82
C ARG A 123 13.78 3.68 -5.96
N PHE A 124 14.29 4.39 -6.97
CA PHE A 124 15.04 3.77 -8.07
C PHE A 124 16.35 3.17 -7.60
N GLN A 125 17.14 3.89 -6.80
CA GLN A 125 18.38 3.36 -6.20
C GLN A 125 18.12 2.08 -5.38
N ARG A 126 17.03 2.06 -4.61
CA ARG A 126 16.58 0.86 -3.87
C ARG A 126 16.18 -0.27 -4.82
N LEU A 127 15.54 0.02 -5.95
CA LEU A 127 15.21 -0.98 -6.97
C LEU A 127 16.49 -1.59 -7.55
N GLU A 128 17.44 -0.75 -7.99
CA GLU A 128 18.72 -1.19 -8.56
C GLU A 128 19.53 -2.04 -7.57
N ALA A 129 19.61 -1.62 -6.30
CA ALA A 129 20.30 -2.38 -5.26
C ALA A 129 19.70 -3.78 -5.06
N ASN A 130 18.36 -3.87 -5.06
CA ASN A 130 17.66 -5.16 -4.93
C ASN A 130 17.89 -6.08 -6.14
N LEU A 131 17.93 -5.51 -7.35
CA LEU A 131 18.16 -6.30 -8.57
C LEU A 131 19.60 -6.82 -8.64
N LYS A 132 20.59 -5.99 -8.25
CA LYS A 132 21.99 -6.42 -8.14
C LYS A 132 22.17 -7.60 -7.17
N GLN A 133 21.36 -7.68 -6.12
CA GLN A 133 21.40 -8.80 -5.15
C GLN A 133 20.75 -10.09 -5.67
N ARG A 134 19.79 -10.01 -6.60
CA ARG A 134 19.04 -11.18 -7.07
C ARG A 134 19.82 -12.06 -8.06
N ASN A 135 20.79 -11.50 -8.79
CA ASN A 135 21.76 -12.23 -9.62
C ASN A 135 21.18 -13.28 -10.61
N ASP A 136 19.88 -13.26 -10.91
CA ASP A 136 19.22 -14.28 -11.72
C ASP A 136 19.18 -13.94 -13.22
N GLY A 137 19.55 -12.71 -13.61
CA GLY A 137 19.60 -12.29 -15.01
C GLY A 137 18.25 -12.30 -15.74
N THR A 138 17.14 -12.49 -15.03
CA THR A 138 15.81 -12.68 -15.63
C THR A 138 14.98 -11.40 -15.74
N PHE A 139 15.48 -10.28 -15.22
CA PHE A 139 14.74 -9.02 -15.16
C PHE A 139 15.61 -7.86 -15.62
N ASP A 140 15.31 -7.31 -16.81
CA ASP A 140 15.85 -6.02 -17.24
C ASP A 140 15.16 -4.92 -16.42
N PRO A 141 15.89 -4.18 -15.54
CA PRO A 141 15.30 -3.04 -14.87
C PRO A 141 14.77 -2.04 -15.90
N PRO A 142 13.64 -1.37 -15.62
CA PRO A 142 13.32 -0.16 -16.36
C PRO A 142 14.51 0.81 -16.23
N ASN A 143 14.91 1.45 -17.33
CA ASN A 143 15.85 2.55 -17.23
C ASN A 143 15.25 3.70 -16.39
N TRP A 144 16.09 4.62 -15.94
CA TRP A 144 15.69 5.73 -15.07
C TRP A 144 14.48 6.51 -15.61
N GLU A 145 14.47 6.84 -16.91
CA GLU A 145 13.38 7.60 -17.52
C GLU A 145 12.06 6.83 -17.52
N ALA A 146 12.09 5.54 -17.86
CA ALA A 146 10.91 4.68 -17.78
C ALA A 146 10.40 4.52 -16.34
N PHE A 147 11.29 4.42 -15.36
CA PHE A 147 10.92 4.38 -13.94
C PHE A 147 10.29 5.69 -13.47
N LYS A 148 10.86 6.82 -13.88
CA LYS A 148 10.39 8.16 -13.53
C LYS A 148 9.01 8.44 -14.11
N GLU A 149 8.78 8.09 -15.38
CA GLU A 149 7.48 8.28 -16.02
C GLU A 149 6.40 7.40 -15.38
N ASN A 150 6.69 6.12 -15.15
CA ASN A 150 5.77 5.23 -14.42
C ASN A 150 5.49 5.74 -13.01
N SER A 151 6.50 6.27 -12.32
CA SER A 151 6.33 6.86 -11.00
C SER A 151 5.46 8.11 -11.03
N ARG A 152 5.54 8.93 -12.09
CA ARG A 152 4.70 10.12 -12.23
C ARG A 152 3.23 9.73 -12.42
N LEU A 153 2.96 8.75 -13.26
CA LEU A 153 1.61 8.21 -13.45
C LEU A 153 1.05 7.53 -12.19
N GLU A 154 1.89 6.88 -11.37
CA GLU A 154 1.45 6.34 -10.08
C GLU A 154 1.26 7.43 -9.00
N TRP A 155 1.98 8.55 -9.13
CA TRP A 155 1.90 9.65 -8.17
C TRP A 155 0.58 10.41 -8.29
N ASP A 156 0.20 10.75 -9.53
CA ASP A 156 -0.99 11.55 -9.83
C ASP A 156 -1.42 11.30 -11.29
N ASP A 157 -2.12 10.19 -11.53
CA ASP A 157 -2.65 9.85 -12.86
C ASP A 157 -3.75 10.85 -13.28
N PRO A 158 -3.73 11.45 -14.47
CA PRO A 158 -4.81 12.33 -14.90
C PRO A 158 -6.16 11.60 -15.11
N ASP A 159 -6.16 10.26 -15.31
CA ASP A 159 -7.40 9.48 -15.34
C ASP A 159 -7.93 9.30 -13.89
N PRO A 160 -9.18 9.72 -13.57
CA PRO A 160 -9.75 9.52 -12.23
C PRO A 160 -9.78 8.05 -11.76
N ALA A 161 -9.81 7.10 -12.68
CA ALA A 161 -9.74 5.67 -12.37
C ALA A 161 -8.30 5.12 -12.28
N GLY A 162 -7.32 5.98 -12.51
CA GLY A 162 -5.89 5.72 -12.41
C GLY A 162 -5.40 5.46 -10.99
N ILE A 163 -4.08 5.64 -10.80
CA ILE A 163 -3.44 5.53 -9.51
C ILE A 163 -3.13 6.95 -8.99
N HIS A 164 -3.52 7.21 -7.75
CA HIS A 164 -3.55 8.54 -7.16
C HIS A 164 -2.84 8.54 -5.80
N VAL A 165 -1.56 8.18 -5.77
CA VAL A 165 -0.85 8.04 -4.49
C VAL A 165 -0.72 9.36 -3.75
N LYS A 166 -0.39 10.47 -4.42
CA LYS A 166 -0.28 11.78 -3.77
C LYS A 166 -1.61 12.22 -3.17
N PRO A 167 -2.74 12.23 -3.91
CA PRO A 167 -4.05 12.51 -3.32
C PRO A 167 -4.38 11.63 -2.10
N CYS A 168 -4.04 10.34 -2.14
CA CYS A 168 -4.23 9.45 -0.99
C CYS A 168 -3.38 9.88 0.22
N LEU A 169 -2.09 10.17 0.02
CA LEU A 169 -1.21 10.63 1.11
C LEU A 169 -1.69 11.96 1.71
N ASP A 170 -2.11 12.90 0.87
CA ASP A 170 -2.69 14.18 1.30
C ASP A 170 -3.98 13.97 2.10
N ASP A 171 -4.80 12.99 1.74
CA ASP A 171 -6.02 12.64 2.46
C ASP A 171 -5.74 11.96 3.81
N ILE A 172 -4.76 11.05 3.85
CA ILE A 172 -4.30 10.42 5.09
C ILE A 172 -3.80 11.49 6.06
N GLN A 173 -2.97 12.44 5.61
CA GLN A 173 -2.42 13.51 6.44
C GLN A 173 -3.51 14.42 7.04
N ARG A 174 -4.65 14.57 6.36
CA ARG A 174 -5.79 15.39 6.82
C ARG A 174 -6.69 14.69 7.84
N ARG A 175 -6.59 13.36 7.98
CA ARG A 175 -7.48 12.57 8.84
C ARG A 175 -6.88 12.37 10.23
N SER A 176 -7.71 12.45 11.27
CA SER A 176 -7.29 12.25 12.66
C SER A 176 -6.79 10.84 12.96
N PHE A 177 -7.22 9.84 12.18
CA PHE A 177 -6.80 8.44 12.26
C PHE A 177 -5.77 8.06 11.17
N GLY A 178 -5.17 9.07 10.53
CA GLY A 178 -4.12 8.90 9.53
C GLY A 178 -2.73 9.17 10.09
N ARG A 179 -1.73 8.41 9.63
CA ARG A 179 -0.32 8.64 9.93
C ARG A 179 0.53 8.48 8.67
N ILE A 180 1.47 9.40 8.48
CA ILE A 180 2.50 9.30 7.44
C ILE A 180 3.83 8.93 8.09
N LEU A 181 4.48 7.90 7.55
CA LEU A 181 5.83 7.51 7.93
C LEU A 181 6.78 7.74 6.75
N GLU A 182 7.88 8.43 7.01
CA GLU A 182 8.90 8.78 6.02
C GLU A 182 10.10 7.83 6.10
N ASN A 183 10.29 7.05 5.03
CA ASN A 183 11.41 6.11 4.89
C ASN A 183 12.36 6.59 3.79
N GLY A 184 13.07 7.68 4.05
CA GLY A 184 13.96 8.25 3.05
C GLY A 184 15.10 9.01 3.67
N LEU A 185 14.81 10.24 4.09
CA LEU A 185 15.82 11.16 4.56
C LEU A 185 15.54 11.56 6.01
N LYS A 186 16.61 11.70 6.80
CA LYS A 186 16.59 12.47 8.04
C LYS A 186 16.40 13.95 7.70
N LYS A 187 16.07 14.77 8.71
CA LYS A 187 15.91 16.23 8.56
C LYS A 187 17.16 16.93 8.01
N ASP A 188 18.33 16.33 8.19
CA ASP A 188 19.62 16.82 7.70
C ASP A 188 19.93 16.39 6.25
N GLY A 189 19.02 15.67 5.58
CA GLY A 189 19.19 15.21 4.21
C GLY A 189 20.05 13.95 4.06
N THR A 190 20.45 13.29 5.15
CA THR A 190 21.08 11.97 5.11
C THR A 190 20.04 10.86 4.99
N LEU A 191 20.40 9.69 4.43
CA LEU A 191 19.46 8.57 4.37
C LEU A 191 19.14 8.07 5.79
N LYS A 192 17.85 7.88 6.07
CA LYS A 192 17.41 7.26 7.32
C LYS A 192 17.91 5.82 7.36
N GLU A 193 18.53 5.44 8.48
CA GLU A 193 18.97 4.05 8.68
C GLU A 193 17.76 3.13 8.82
N ILE A 194 17.91 1.88 8.39
CA ILE A 194 16.81 0.91 8.41
C ILE A 194 16.31 0.62 9.83
N ASP A 195 17.19 0.68 10.83
CA ASP A 195 16.81 0.45 12.22
C ASP A 195 15.98 1.59 12.81
N GLU A 196 16.29 2.85 12.44
CA GLU A 196 15.44 3.99 12.79
C GLU A 196 14.07 3.89 12.11
N TRP A 197 14.02 3.41 10.86
CA TRP A 197 12.75 3.17 10.15
C TRP A 197 11.90 2.09 10.83
N ARG A 198 12.53 0.98 11.22
CA ARG A 198 11.87 -0.11 11.97
C ARG A 198 11.39 0.35 13.34
N HIS A 199 12.12 1.25 13.99
CA HIS A 199 11.69 1.84 15.25
C HIS A 199 10.37 2.59 15.09
N ASP A 200 10.24 3.49 14.11
CA ASP A 200 8.99 4.22 13.83
C ASP A 200 7.79 3.29 13.61
N ILE A 201 7.99 2.20 12.85
CA ILE A 201 6.92 1.21 12.59
C ILE A 201 6.55 0.48 13.88
N ASN A 202 7.53 0.13 14.71
CA ASN A 202 7.28 -0.53 15.98
C ASN A 202 6.53 0.38 16.97
N GLU A 203 6.87 1.66 17.04
CA GLU A 203 6.12 2.66 17.82
C GLU A 203 4.69 2.80 17.31
N TYR A 204 4.49 2.85 15.99
CA TYR A 204 3.16 2.86 15.40
C TYR A 204 2.37 1.60 15.78
N ALA A 205 2.95 0.42 15.61
CA ALA A 205 2.30 -0.83 15.96
C ALA A 205 1.93 -0.91 17.46
N ALA A 206 2.78 -0.38 18.35
CA ALA A 206 2.48 -0.29 19.78
C ALA A 206 1.33 0.69 20.07
N SER A 207 1.22 1.80 19.31
CA SER A 207 0.11 2.75 19.46
C SER A 207 -1.26 2.13 19.12
N LEU A 208 -1.30 1.16 18.20
CA LEU A 208 -2.51 0.40 17.88
C LEU A 208 -2.94 -0.50 19.05
N GLU A 209 -1.97 -1.05 19.80
CA GLU A 209 -2.26 -1.92 20.95
C GLU A 209 -2.83 -1.12 22.13
N GLY A 210 -2.29 0.08 22.38
CA GLY A 210 -2.72 0.95 23.48
C GLY A 210 -4.15 1.49 23.37
N GLN A 211 -4.75 1.47 22.17
CA GLN A 211 -6.12 1.93 21.93
C GLN A 211 -7.18 0.82 22.14
N THR A 212 -6.77 -0.45 22.15
CA THR A 212 -7.67 -1.61 22.33
C THR A 212 -8.05 -1.92 23.80
N HIS A 213 -7.68 -1.06 24.76
CA HIS A 213 -7.86 -1.31 26.20
C HIS A 213 -8.68 -0.26 26.97
N HIS A 214 -9.76 0.25 26.38
CA HIS A 214 -10.86 0.80 27.17
C HIS A 214 -12.16 0.00 26.95
N PRO A 215 -12.38 -1.09 27.71
CA PRO A 215 -13.74 -1.51 27.98
C PRO A 215 -14.34 -0.50 28.96
N GLU A 216 -15.13 0.46 28.45
CA GLU A 216 -16.05 1.18 29.32
C GLU A 216 -17.03 0.16 29.91
N LYS A 217 -17.06 0.12 31.25
CA LYS A 217 -17.98 -0.68 32.06
C LYS A 217 -19.35 -0.02 32.14
#